data_AF-A0A2N9LKE0-F1
#
_entry.id   AF-A0A2N9LKE0-F1
#
_cell.length_a   1.000
_cell.length_b   1.000
_cell.length_c   1.000
_cell.angle_alpha   90.00
_cell.angle_beta   90.00
_cell.angle_gamma   90.00
#
_symmetry.space_group_name_H-M   'P 1'
#
loop_
_entity.id
_entity.type
_entity.pdbx_description
1 polymer ?
#
loop_
_entity_poly.entity_id
_entity_poly.type
_entity_poly.pdbx_seq_one_letter_code
_entity_poly.pdbx_strand_id
1 'polypeptide(L)'
;MTVAGVSGIHREYLERGGSDFLIGDGALRYGPETISESYYSARLVSWLFVTMDLQHINNPAYNRDRGPVWVGTLRLHMEMGKK
;
A
#
# COMPACT_ATOMS: atom_id res chain seq x y z
N MET A 1 -8.28 2.34 7.49
CA MET A 1 -8.74 1.80 6.19
C MET A 1 -8.83 2.97 5.22
N THR A 2 -8.13 2.86 4.10
CA THR A 2 -8.05 3.87 3.06
C THR A 2 -8.63 3.28 1.78
N VAL A 3 -9.48 4.05 1.10
CA VAL A 3 -10.05 3.66 -0.20
C VAL A 3 -9.59 4.69 -1.22
N ALA A 4 -8.94 4.22 -2.27
CA ALA A 4 -8.49 5.04 -3.39
C ALA A 4 -9.27 4.65 -4.66
N GLY A 5 -9.44 5.62 -5.55
CA GLY A 5 -10.07 5.43 -6.85
C GLY A 5 -9.42 6.31 -7.90
N VAL A 6 -9.62 5.94 -9.17
CA VAL A 6 -9.08 6.67 -10.31
C VAL A 6 -10.20 7.45 -11.02
N SER A 7 -9.89 8.62 -11.57
CA SER A 7 -10.86 9.44 -12.30
C SER A 7 -11.43 8.69 -13.50
N GLY A 8 -12.72 8.92 -13.82
CA GLY A 8 -13.42 8.21 -14.89
C GLY A 8 -12.73 8.28 -16.26
N ILE A 9 -12.17 9.44 -16.62
CA ILE A 9 -11.43 9.61 -17.87
C ILE A 9 -10.13 8.78 -17.90
N HIS A 10 -9.43 8.69 -16.77
CA HIS A 10 -8.21 7.92 -16.67
C HIS A 10 -8.51 6.41 -16.65
N ARG A 11 -9.63 6.01 -16.06
CA ARG A 11 -10.16 4.65 -16.18
C ARG A 11 -10.43 4.28 -17.64
N GLU A 12 -11.13 5.11 -18.40
CA GLU A 12 -11.41 4.85 -19.82
C GLU A 12 -10.13 4.76 -20.65
N TYR A 13 -9.12 5.58 -20.35
CA TYR A 13 -7.81 5.50 -20.98
C TYR A 13 -7.13 4.15 -20.73
N LEU A 14 -7.08 3.69 -19.48
CA LEU A 14 -6.48 2.41 -19.10
C LEU A 14 -7.31 1.20 -19.61
N GLU A 15 -8.64 1.30 -19.64
CA GLU A 15 -9.54 0.28 -20.21
C GLU A 15 -9.34 0.12 -21.73
N ARG A 16 -9.00 1.20 -22.44
CA ARG A 16 -8.68 1.19 -23.89
C ARG A 16 -7.24 0.75 -24.20
N GLY A 17 -6.49 0.31 -23.18
CA GLY A 17 -5.10 -0.13 -23.31
C GLY A 17 -4.05 0.98 -23.26
N GLY A 18 -4.43 2.14 -22.74
CA GLY A 18 -3.48 3.15 -22.30
C GLY A 18 -2.59 2.60 -21.17
N SER A 19 -1.33 3.02 -21.15
CA SER A 19 -0.39 2.68 -20.09
C SER A 19 0.03 3.97 -19.39
N ASP A 20 -0.11 4.01 -18.07
CA ASP A 20 0.42 5.07 -17.22
C ASP A 20 1.81 4.69 -16.69
N PHE A 21 2.54 5.65 -16.11
CA PHE A 21 3.84 5.41 -15.49
C PHE A 21 3.79 4.32 -14.40
N LEU A 22 2.67 4.21 -13.70
CA LEU A 22 2.48 3.23 -12.62
C LEU A 22 1.63 2.02 -13.03
N ILE A 23 0.86 2.11 -14.12
CA ILE A 23 -0.15 1.11 -14.50
C ILE A 23 -0.01 0.73 -15.98
N GLY A 24 0.55 -0.44 -16.24
CA GLY A 24 0.85 -0.94 -17.60
C GLY A 24 0.15 -2.24 -17.98
N ASP A 25 -1.02 -2.55 -17.40
CA ASP A 25 -1.72 -3.83 -17.62
C ASP A 25 -2.35 -3.98 -19.02
N GLY A 26 -2.48 -2.90 -19.80
CA GLY A 26 -3.06 -2.94 -21.16
C GLY A 26 -4.56 -3.23 -21.24
N ALA A 27 -5.19 -3.74 -20.17
CA ALA A 27 -6.64 -3.79 -20.00
C ALA A 27 -6.96 -3.69 -18.49
N LEU A 28 -7.64 -2.62 -18.08
CA LEU A 28 -7.97 -2.40 -16.67
C LEU A 28 -9.33 -3.00 -16.31
N ARG A 29 -9.35 -4.03 -15.45
CA ARG A 29 -10.58 -4.45 -14.78
C ARG A 29 -10.76 -3.67 -13.49
N TYR A 30 -11.37 -2.48 -13.62
CA TYR A 30 -11.47 -1.53 -12.52
C TYR A 30 -12.11 -2.12 -11.25
N GLY A 31 -11.44 -1.92 -10.13
CA GLY A 31 -11.96 -2.07 -8.78
C GLY A 31 -11.32 -1.03 -7.86
N PRO A 32 -12.07 -0.48 -6.88
CA PRO A 32 -11.49 0.44 -5.91
C PRO A 32 -10.35 -0.25 -5.15
N GLU A 33 -9.24 0.46 -5.00
CA GLU A 33 -8.10 -0.01 -4.22
C GLU A 33 -8.41 0.21 -2.75
N THR A 34 -8.31 -0.84 -1.95
CA THR A 34 -8.63 -0.78 -0.52
C THR A 34 -7.43 -1.21 0.30
N ILE A 35 -6.90 -0.30 1.10
CA ILE A 35 -5.72 -0.53 1.94
C ILE A 35 -6.15 -0.50 3.40
N SER A 36 -5.96 -1.63 4.07
CA SER A 36 -6.15 -1.75 5.52
C SER A 36 -4.80 -1.83 6.20
N GLU A 37 -4.43 -0.78 6.92
CA GLU A 37 -3.19 -0.71 7.70
C GLU A 37 -3.47 -0.97 9.18
N SER A 38 -2.60 -1.72 9.84
CA SER A 38 -2.60 -1.94 11.28
C SER A 38 -1.18 -1.83 11.78
N TYR A 39 -0.92 -0.86 12.65
CA TYR A 39 0.40 -0.64 13.23
C TYR A 39 0.37 -0.85 14.75
N TYR A 40 1.49 -1.33 15.27
CA TYR A 40 1.74 -1.47 16.70
C TYR A 40 3.14 -0.97 17.01
N SER A 41 3.24 0.00 17.92
CA SER A 41 4.52 0.54 18.38
C SER A 41 4.72 0.24 19.85
N ALA A 42 5.81 -0.44 20.17
CA ALA A 42 6.19 -0.80 21.53
C ALA A 42 7.59 -0.28 21.84
N ARG A 43 7.75 0.34 23.02
CA ARG A 43 9.05 0.65 23.60
C ARG A 43 9.54 -0.59 24.35
N LEU A 44 10.49 -1.32 23.79
CA LEU A 44 11.04 -2.51 24.45
C LEU A 44 12.00 -2.14 25.58
N VAL A 45 12.87 -1.16 25.32
CA VAL A 45 13.82 -0.61 26.31
C VAL A 45 13.97 0.89 26.06
N SER A 46 14.49 1.65 27.01
CA SER A 46 14.58 3.12 26.92
C SER A 46 15.31 3.63 25.66
N TRP A 47 16.17 2.81 25.06
CA TRP A 47 16.91 3.12 23.85
C TRP A 47 16.35 2.46 22.58
N LEU A 48 15.33 1.58 22.66
CA LEU A 48 14.81 0.80 21.54
C LEU A 48 13.27 0.87 21.45
N PHE A 49 12.80 1.36 20.31
CA PHE A 49 11.40 1.28 19.92
C PHE A 49 11.26 0.36 18.72
N VAL A 50 10.24 -0.47 18.76
CA VAL A 50 9.89 -1.40 17.70
C VAL A 50 8.50 -1.05 17.23
N THR A 51 8.37 -0.74 15.95
CA THR A 51 7.08 -0.54 15.30
C THR A 51 6.90 -1.65 14.27
N MET A 52 5.83 -2.41 14.43
CA MET A 52 5.36 -3.38 13.46
C MET A 52 4.18 -2.76 12.72
N ASP A 53 4.14 -2.92 11.42
CA ASP A 53 3.08 -2.42 10.57
C ASP A 53 2.68 -3.50 9.57
N LEU A 54 1.37 -3.67 9.40
CA LEU A 54 0.79 -4.67 8.53
C LEU A 54 -0.25 -3.98 7.64
N GLN A 55 0.05 -3.94 6.35
CA GLN A 55 -0.83 -3.40 5.33
C GLN A 55 -1.41 -4.54 4.48
N HIS A 56 -2.72 -4.52 4.32
CA HIS A 56 -3.46 -5.40 3.42
C HIS A 56 -4.05 -4.57 2.28
N ILE A 57 -3.51 -4.75 1.08
CA ILE A 57 -3.86 -4.00 -0.13
C ILE A 57 -4.73 -4.89 -1.01
N ASN A 58 -5.97 -4.51 -1.27
CA ASN A 58 -6.88 -5.20 -2.19
C ASN A 58 -6.95 -4.45 -3.51
N ASN A 59 -6.83 -5.18 -4.62
CA ASN A 59 -6.87 -4.66 -6.00
C ASN A 59 -5.80 -3.58 -6.25
N PRO A 60 -4.50 -3.92 -6.09
CA PRO A 60 -3.43 -2.95 -6.30
C PRO A 60 -3.48 -2.39 -7.74
N ALA A 61 -3.16 -1.11 -7.88
CA ALA A 61 -3.27 -0.37 -9.15
C ALA A 61 -4.70 -0.36 -9.74
N TYR A 62 -5.72 -0.41 -8.87
CA TYR A 62 -7.15 -0.42 -9.23
C TYR A 62 -7.57 -1.61 -10.11
N ASN A 63 -6.76 -2.67 -10.17
CA ASN A 63 -7.01 -3.83 -11.02
C ASN A 63 -7.45 -5.03 -10.17
N ARG A 64 -8.65 -5.55 -10.43
CA ARG A 64 -9.19 -6.72 -9.72
C ARG A 64 -8.44 -8.01 -10.02
N ASP A 65 -7.72 -8.06 -11.15
CA ASP A 65 -7.00 -9.27 -11.56
C ASP A 65 -5.65 -9.43 -10.82
N ARG A 66 -5.18 -8.40 -10.09
CA ARG A 66 -3.91 -8.44 -9.34
C ARG A 66 -3.99 -9.06 -7.94
N GLY A 67 -5.18 -9.44 -7.47
CA GLY A 67 -5.37 -10.10 -6.18
C GLY A 67 -4.96 -9.25 -4.96
N PRO A 68 -5.29 -9.68 -3.72
CA PRO A 68 -4.86 -9.00 -2.51
C PRO A 68 -3.38 -9.25 -2.20
N VAL A 69 -2.69 -8.24 -1.67
CA VAL A 69 -1.28 -8.27 -1.26
C VAL A 69 -1.17 -7.91 0.21
N TRP A 70 -0.35 -8.67 0.94
CA TRP A 70 0.04 -8.36 2.32
C TRP A 70 1.45 -7.79 2.33
N VAL A 71 1.61 -6.61 2.94
CA VAL A 71 2.89 -5.93 3.12
C VAL A 71 3.13 -5.81 4.62
N GLY A 72 4.15 -6.52 5.11
CA GLY A 72 4.60 -6.41 6.49
C GLY A 72 5.83 -5.52 6.59
N THR A 73 5.78 -4.52 7.45
CA THR A 73 6.88 -3.59 7.70
C THR A 73 7.32 -3.69 9.16
N LEU A 74 8.63 -3.76 9.38
CA LEU A 74 9.24 -3.67 10.71
C LEU A 74 10.15 -2.45 10.75
N ARG A 75 9.91 -1.55 11.70
CA ARG A 75 10.72 -0.36 11.93
C ARG A 75 11.34 -0.44 13.33
N LEU A 76 12.66 -0.38 13.37
CA LEU A 76 13.44 -0.32 14.60
C LEU A 76 13.98 1.10 14.74
N HIS A 77 13.63 1.77 15.84
CA HIS A 77 14.18 3.08 16.18
C HIS A 77 15.06 2.92 17.41
N MET A 78 16.35 3.25 17.25
CA MET A 78 17.36 3.11 18.29
C MET A 78 17.92 4.48 18.65
N GLU A 79 17.73 4.91 19.89
CA GLU A 79 18.34 6.13 20.42
C GLU A 79 19.63 5.77 21.13
N MET A 80 20.77 5.95 20.46
CA MET A 80 22.08 5.81 21.07
C MET A 80 22.46 7.13 21.74
N GLY A 81 22.22 7.23 23.05
CA GLY A 81 22.78 8.31 23.85
C GLY A 81 24.31 8.31 23.75
N LYS A 82 24.88 9.25 23.02
CA LYS A 82 26.31 9.57 23.09
C LYS A 82 26.61 10.03 24.52
N LYS A 83 27.34 9.22 25.28
CA LYS A 83 28.16 9.73 26.39
C LYS A 83 29.45 10.32 25.84
#